data_AF-A0A1V9XWD2-F1
#
_entry.id   AF-A0A1V9XWD2-F1
#
_cell.length_a   1.000
_cell.length_b   1.000
_cell.length_c   1.000
_cell.angle_alpha   90.00
_cell.angle_beta   90.00
_cell.angle_gamma   90.00
#
_symmetry.space_group_name_H-M   'P 1'
#
loop_
_entity.id
_entity.type
_entity.pdbx_description
1 polymer ?
#
loop_
_entity_poly.entity_id
_entity_poly.type
_entity_poly.pdbx_seq_one_letter_code
_entity_poly.pdbx_strand_id
1 'polypeptide(L)'
;VTWLRRSDYHILSVGMVTYTSDERFSAVRGDVPMSFGTGVGEGSDTTGSAEDWMLQIRGVAESDAGEYECHVNTQHPTVSINVTLRVLAPHASIVESPELYVNRGSTIKLTCIIHDCPQPLTHIFWYHQNKVINYERHANITIERVNPIANDVVGRYVSSSSWSSIGMSRRSSVSTQVSRLTIPVASAEHSGRYTCAPIHSNPAAVHVHVLHAEEHLARKSHEASSAGPTGSPGERPWSLSIHASLPLLALELLFLLVVASTT
;
A
#
# COMPACT_ATOMS: atom_id res chain seq x y z
N VAL A 1 10.08 10.84 38.40
CA VAL A 1 10.21 10.07 37.15
C VAL A 1 10.89 10.94 36.12
N THR A 2 11.86 10.42 35.38
CA THR A 2 12.61 11.15 34.35
C THR A 2 12.45 10.41 33.03
N TRP A 3 12.14 11.14 31.96
CA TRP A 3 12.10 10.59 30.61
C TRP A 3 13.33 11.03 29.82
N LEU A 4 13.95 10.08 29.14
CA LEU A 4 15.09 10.33 28.27
C LEU A 4 14.89 9.68 26.90
N ARG A 5 15.49 10.29 25.88
CA ARG A 5 15.62 9.70 24.54
C ARG A 5 16.95 8.94 24.48
N ARG A 6 16.93 7.67 24.09
CA ARG A 6 18.15 6.83 24.12
C ARG A 6 19.14 7.12 23.00
N SER A 7 18.69 7.66 21.87
CA SER A 7 19.55 7.91 20.70
C SER A 7 20.65 8.94 20.99
N ASP A 8 20.38 9.90 21.86
CA ASP A 8 21.27 11.03 22.20
C ASP A 8 21.41 11.24 23.71
N TYR A 9 20.78 10.39 24.53
CA TYR A 9 20.69 10.52 25.98
C TYR A 9 20.14 11.89 26.44
N HIS A 10 19.33 12.54 25.60
CA HIS A 10 18.75 13.83 25.93
C HIS A 10 17.63 13.68 26.95
N ILE A 11 17.69 14.45 28.02
CA ILE A 11 16.64 14.49 29.05
C ILE A 11 15.44 15.26 28.48
N LEU A 12 14.31 14.58 28.35
CA LEU A 12 13.08 15.16 27.84
C LEU A 12 12.30 15.85 28.95
N SER A 13 12.19 15.19 30.10
CA SER A 13 11.50 15.73 31.28
C SER A 13 12.02 15.15 32.59
N VAL A 14 11.89 15.92 33.66
CA VAL A 14 12.11 15.48 35.05
C VAL A 14 10.88 15.86 35.87
N GLY A 15 10.16 14.85 36.35
CA GLY A 15 8.84 15.06 36.93
C GLY A 15 7.90 15.68 35.89
N MET A 16 7.23 16.78 36.27
CA MET A 16 6.34 17.54 35.36
C MET A 16 7.06 18.56 34.50
N VAL A 17 8.34 18.81 34.75
CA VAL A 17 9.09 19.87 34.08
C VAL A 17 9.68 19.30 32.79
N THR A 18 9.35 19.91 31.65
CA THR A 18 9.98 19.62 30.36
C THR A 18 11.36 20.29 30.28
N TYR A 19 12.38 19.54 29.88
CA TYR A 19 13.77 20.02 29.73
C TYR A 19 14.19 20.18 28.27
N THR A 20 13.59 19.43 27.37
CA THR A 20 13.84 19.59 25.94
C THR A 20 13.25 20.91 25.42
N SER A 21 13.89 21.49 24.40
CA SER A 21 13.38 22.68 23.70
C SER A 21 12.25 22.38 22.72
N ASP A 22 11.99 21.11 22.40
CA ASP A 22 10.89 20.71 21.53
C ASP A 22 9.56 20.75 22.31
N GLU A 23 8.75 21.78 22.03
CA GLU A 23 7.46 22.07 22.70
C GLU A 23 6.42 20.94 22.54
N ARG A 24 6.65 20.00 21.62
CA ARG A 24 5.77 18.84 21.43
C ARG A 24 5.86 17.84 22.57
N PHE A 25 6.97 17.83 23.31
CA PHE A 25 7.21 16.91 24.42
C PHE A 25 6.69 17.50 25.74
N SER A 26 5.91 16.71 26.47
CA SER A 26 5.43 17.09 27.80
C SER A 26 5.23 15.87 28.69
N ALA A 27 5.57 15.98 29.97
CA ALA A 27 5.18 14.97 30.95
C ALA A 27 3.73 15.17 31.39
N VAL A 28 3.00 14.07 31.57
CA VAL A 28 1.60 14.06 31.99
C VAL A 28 1.43 13.06 33.14
N ARG A 29 0.58 13.41 34.14
CA ARG A 29 0.12 12.48 35.17
C ARG A 29 -1.30 12.04 34.87
N GLY A 30 -1.52 10.73 34.92
CA GLY A 30 -2.85 10.17 35.06
C GLY A 30 -3.16 9.86 36.52
N ASP A 31 -4.26 10.39 37.03
CA ASP A 31 -4.93 9.83 38.21
C ASP A 31 -5.82 8.69 37.69
N VAL A 32 -5.41 7.44 37.82
CA VAL A 32 -6.25 6.31 37.39
C VAL A 32 -7.17 5.95 38.56
N PRO A 33 -8.51 6.04 38.44
CA PRO A 33 -9.38 5.28 39.32
C PRO A 33 -9.16 3.81 38.98
N MET A 34 -8.73 3.00 39.95
CA MET A 34 -8.61 1.55 39.83
C MET A 34 -9.90 0.94 39.22
N SER A 35 -9.92 0.74 37.90
CA SER A 35 -11.04 0.12 37.16
C SER A 35 -10.54 -0.91 36.14
N PHE A 36 -9.41 -1.56 36.44
CA PHE A 36 -9.03 -2.83 35.82
C PHE A 36 -8.32 -3.73 36.85
N GLY A 37 -8.88 -3.77 38.07
CA GLY A 37 -8.51 -4.73 39.11
C GLY A 37 -9.65 -5.73 39.25
N THR A 38 -9.36 -6.99 38.95
CA THR A 38 -10.17 -8.16 39.32
C THR A 38 -10.68 -8.03 40.74
N GLY A 39 -12.00 -8.14 40.95
CA GLY A 39 -12.58 -8.08 42.28
C GLY A 39 -12.07 -9.22 43.16
N VAL A 40 -11.39 -8.88 44.27
CA VAL A 40 -11.32 -9.62 45.53
C VAL A 40 -10.91 -8.64 46.63
N GLY A 41 -11.64 -8.64 47.75
CA GLY A 41 -11.13 -8.22 49.06
C GLY A 41 -11.74 -6.94 49.65
N GLU A 42 -12.78 -7.09 50.46
CA GLU A 42 -13.16 -6.09 51.47
C GLU A 42 -12.02 -5.91 52.49
N GLY A 43 -11.67 -4.65 52.78
CA GLY A 43 -10.87 -4.27 53.94
C GLY A 43 -9.36 -4.08 53.70
N SER A 44 -8.96 -2.92 53.15
CA SER A 44 -7.64 -2.36 53.43
C SER A 44 -7.64 -0.84 53.20
N ASP A 45 -7.49 -0.09 54.29
CA ASP A 45 -7.21 1.35 54.30
C ASP A 45 -5.90 1.64 53.58
N THR A 46 -5.95 2.17 52.36
CA THR A 46 -5.23 3.40 51.94
C THR A 46 -5.38 3.60 50.43
N THR A 47 -6.05 4.69 50.11
CA THR A 47 -6.15 5.39 48.83
C THR A 47 -4.76 5.79 48.32
N GLY A 48 -4.03 4.87 47.69
CA GLY A 48 -2.87 5.19 46.86
C GLY A 48 -3.29 5.15 45.41
N SER A 49 -3.66 6.28 44.80
CA SER A 49 -3.75 6.36 43.34
C SER A 49 -2.36 6.01 42.80
N ALA A 50 -2.22 4.88 42.11
CA ALA A 50 -1.01 4.61 41.35
C ALA A 50 -0.87 5.74 40.32
N GLU A 51 0.09 6.62 40.52
CA GLU A 51 0.29 7.80 39.68
C GLU A 51 1.02 7.35 38.41
N ASP A 52 0.30 7.33 37.29
CA ASP A 52 0.90 6.98 36.00
C ASP A 52 1.65 8.20 35.45
N TRP A 53 2.96 8.07 35.29
CA TRP A 53 3.83 9.07 34.68
C TRP A 53 4.02 8.77 33.20
N MET A 54 3.44 9.61 32.34
CA MET A 54 3.45 9.42 30.90
C MET A 54 4.24 10.52 30.20
N LEU A 55 4.93 10.16 29.12
CA LEU A 55 5.49 11.11 28.16
C LEU A 55 4.48 11.29 27.02
N GLN A 56 4.02 12.52 26.82
CA GLN A 56 3.19 12.91 25.70
C GLN A 56 4.05 13.59 24.63
N ILE A 57 3.86 13.17 23.37
CA ILE A 57 4.46 13.79 22.19
C ILE A 57 3.32 14.22 21.27
N ARG A 58 3.21 15.52 20.99
CA ARG A 58 2.19 16.07 20.08
C ARG A 58 2.73 16.09 18.65
N GLY A 59 1.87 15.84 17.65
CA GLY A 59 2.29 15.89 16.25
C GLY A 59 3.49 14.99 15.95
N VAL A 60 3.35 13.70 16.29
CA VAL A 60 4.41 12.69 16.14
C VAL A 60 4.82 12.59 14.66
N ALA A 61 6.12 12.65 14.41
CA ALA A 61 6.72 12.49 13.09
C ALA A 61 7.55 11.20 13.03
N GLU A 62 7.85 10.70 11.84
CA GLU A 62 8.66 9.48 11.66
C GLU A 62 10.02 9.57 12.37
N SER A 63 10.62 10.77 12.43
CA SER A 63 11.88 11.05 13.13
C SER A 63 11.81 10.86 14.65
N ASP A 64 10.63 10.84 15.24
CA ASP A 64 10.46 10.59 16.67
C ASP A 64 10.53 9.09 17.02
N ALA A 65 10.49 8.20 16.02
CA ALA A 65 10.62 6.77 16.22
C ALA A 65 11.98 6.44 16.87
N GLY A 66 11.97 5.52 17.83
CA GLY A 66 13.17 5.14 18.56
C GLY A 66 12.88 4.65 19.96
N GLU A 67 13.94 4.50 20.75
CA GLU A 67 13.81 4.04 22.12
C GLU A 67 13.85 5.22 23.10
N TYR A 68 12.89 5.20 24.00
CA TYR A 68 12.74 6.12 25.12
C TYR A 68 12.92 5.33 26.40
N GLU A 69 13.45 5.96 27.43
CA GLU A 69 13.69 5.30 28.70
C GLU A 69 13.08 6.15 29.83
N CYS A 70 12.39 5.46 30.72
CA CYS A 70 11.75 6.04 31.90
C CYS A 70 12.55 5.61 33.13
N HIS A 71 13.10 6.58 33.84
CA HIS A 71 13.92 6.42 35.03
C HIS A 71 13.14 6.82 36.28
N VAL A 72 13.13 5.92 37.28
CA VAL A 72 12.61 6.21 38.62
C VAL A 72 13.79 6.28 39.58
N ASN A 73 13.95 7.43 40.23
CA ASN A 73 15.01 7.65 41.20
C ASN A 73 14.62 7.01 42.54
N THR A 74 14.81 5.70 42.66
CA THR A 74 14.70 4.93 43.90
C THR A 74 16.05 4.90 44.62
N GLN A 75 16.05 4.89 45.96
CA GLN A 75 17.27 4.83 46.78
C GLN A 75 17.91 3.43 46.67
N HIS A 76 18.57 3.19 45.53
CA HIS A 76 19.27 2.00 45.09
C HIS A 76 18.48 0.67 45.07
N PRO A 77 18.43 -0.04 43.91
CA PRO A 77 18.92 0.36 42.58
C PRO A 77 17.98 1.38 41.92
N THR A 78 18.49 2.18 40.99
CA THR A 78 17.64 2.98 40.10
C THR A 78 16.90 2.04 39.16
N VAL A 79 15.57 2.13 39.12
CA VAL A 79 14.73 1.29 38.26
C VAL A 79 14.47 2.04 36.95
N SER A 80 14.71 1.37 35.82
CA SER A 80 14.36 1.91 34.50
C SER A 80 13.56 0.92 33.65
N ILE A 81 12.77 1.48 32.73
CA ILE A 81 12.07 0.73 31.69
C ILE A 81 12.30 1.39 30.34
N ASN A 82 12.56 0.56 29.32
CA ASN A 82 12.71 1.00 27.94
C ASN A 82 11.37 0.84 27.20
N VAL A 83 11.03 1.85 26.41
CA VAL A 83 9.83 1.93 25.59
C VAL A 83 10.24 2.24 24.15
N THR A 84 9.97 1.32 23.23
CA THR A 84 10.19 1.55 21.80
C THR A 84 8.96 2.23 21.19
N LEU A 85 9.12 3.47 20.73
CA LEU A 85 8.12 4.17 19.93
C LEU A 85 8.28 3.76 18.46
N ARG A 86 7.25 3.11 17.91
CA ARG A 86 7.12 2.88 16.47
C ARG A 86 6.13 3.89 15.91
N VAL A 87 6.57 4.66 14.92
CA VAL A 87 5.73 5.60 14.19
C VAL A 87 5.31 4.95 12.88
N LEU A 88 4.01 4.87 12.63
CA LEU A 88 3.45 4.30 11.41
C LEU A 88 2.98 5.45 10.52
N ALA A 89 3.35 5.40 9.25
CA ALA A 89 2.93 6.34 8.23
C ALA A 89 2.03 5.63 7.22
N PRO A 90 0.69 5.79 7.31
CA PRO A 90 -0.21 5.16 6.37
C PRO A 90 0.13 5.56 4.94
N HIS A 91 0.08 4.60 4.03
CA HIS A 91 0.32 4.83 2.61
C HIS A 91 -0.64 4.00 1.76
N ALA A 92 -1.12 4.59 0.67
CA ALA A 92 -2.01 3.94 -0.27
C ALA A 92 -1.24 3.24 -1.39
N SER A 93 -1.85 2.19 -1.93
CA SER A 93 -1.44 1.51 -3.16
C SER A 93 -2.70 1.13 -3.94
N ILE A 94 -2.67 1.24 -5.26
CA ILE A 94 -3.78 0.82 -6.12
C ILE A 94 -3.33 -0.43 -6.88
N VAL A 95 -4.12 -1.51 -6.80
CA VAL A 95 -3.76 -2.81 -7.39
C VAL A 95 -3.57 -2.71 -8.91
N GLU A 96 -4.38 -1.89 -9.57
CA GLU A 96 -4.39 -1.71 -11.02
C GLU A 96 -3.38 -0.66 -11.52
N SER A 97 -2.51 -0.14 -10.64
CA SER A 97 -1.45 0.83 -10.97
C SER A 97 -0.33 0.19 -11.82
N PRO A 98 0.36 0.95 -12.71
CA PRO A 98 0.23 2.38 -12.98
C PRO A 98 -0.81 2.74 -14.04
N GLU A 99 -1.17 1.81 -14.92
CA GLU A 99 -2.09 2.02 -16.03
C GLU A 99 -3.12 0.90 -16.12
N LEU A 100 -4.38 1.27 -16.36
CA LEU A 100 -5.48 0.35 -16.57
C LEU A 100 -6.18 0.66 -17.90
N TYR A 101 -6.29 -0.34 -18.77
CA TYR A 101 -6.98 -0.23 -20.06
C TYR A 101 -8.29 -1.00 -20.00
N VAL A 102 -9.41 -0.33 -20.30
CA VAL A 102 -10.77 -0.89 -20.20
C VAL A 102 -11.53 -0.60 -21.49
N ASN A 103 -12.35 -1.53 -21.96
CA ASN A 103 -13.21 -1.26 -23.12
C ASN A 103 -14.43 -0.43 -22.72
N ARG A 104 -14.89 0.43 -23.63
CA ARG A 104 -16.18 1.12 -23.48
C ARG A 104 -17.31 0.13 -23.16
N GLY A 105 -18.15 0.48 -22.21
CA GLY A 105 -19.25 -0.36 -21.71
C GLY A 105 -18.84 -1.43 -20.68
N SER A 106 -17.55 -1.67 -20.47
CA SER A 106 -17.07 -2.59 -19.42
C SER A 106 -17.05 -1.92 -18.05
N THR A 107 -16.90 -2.70 -16.99
CA THR A 107 -16.79 -2.20 -15.62
C THR A 107 -15.35 -1.77 -15.30
N ILE A 108 -15.17 -0.54 -14.80
CA ILE A 108 -13.92 -0.11 -14.15
C ILE A 108 -14.02 -0.48 -12.68
N LYS A 109 -13.03 -1.20 -12.17
CA LYS A 109 -12.92 -1.58 -10.76
C LYS A 109 -11.51 -1.25 -10.30
N LEU A 110 -11.39 -0.26 -9.41
CA LEU A 110 -10.11 0.12 -8.81
C LEU A 110 -10.10 -0.27 -7.33
N THR A 111 -9.00 -0.88 -6.90
CA THR A 111 -8.83 -1.39 -5.56
C THR A 111 -7.68 -0.67 -4.88
N CYS A 112 -8.00 0.19 -3.92
CA CYS A 112 -7.02 0.90 -3.10
C CYS A 112 -6.81 0.17 -1.78
N ILE A 113 -5.56 -0.19 -1.49
CA ILE A 113 -5.12 -0.81 -0.25
C ILE A 113 -4.31 0.24 0.52
N ILE A 114 -4.72 0.49 1.76
CA ILE A 114 -4.08 1.41 2.69
C ILE A 114 -3.34 0.59 3.74
N HIS A 115 -2.02 0.71 3.72
CA HIS A 115 -1.11 0.00 4.61
C HIS A 115 -0.85 0.81 5.89
N ASP A 116 -0.23 0.16 6.87
CA ASP A 116 0.30 0.79 8.08
C ASP A 116 -0.68 1.67 8.86
N CYS A 117 -1.96 1.27 8.96
CA CYS A 117 -2.97 2.05 9.68
C CYS A 117 -2.95 1.73 11.20
N PRO A 118 -2.43 2.62 12.08
CA PRO A 118 -2.45 2.41 13.53
C PRO A 118 -3.87 2.38 14.12
N GLN A 119 -4.79 3.09 13.44
CA GLN A 119 -6.21 3.12 13.73
C GLN A 119 -6.97 3.17 12.40
N PRO A 120 -8.23 2.70 12.35
CA PRO A 120 -9.06 2.84 11.16
C PRO A 120 -9.23 4.32 10.77
N LEU A 121 -8.91 4.65 9.52
CA LEU A 121 -9.10 5.99 8.98
C LEU A 121 -10.59 6.30 8.84
N THR A 122 -10.96 7.53 9.23
CA THR A 122 -12.35 8.00 9.17
C THR A 122 -12.82 8.25 7.74
N HIS A 123 -11.92 8.65 6.84
CA HIS A 123 -12.22 9.01 5.45
C HIS A 123 -11.11 8.57 4.48
N ILE A 124 -11.52 8.07 3.32
CA ILE A 124 -10.65 7.73 2.18
C ILE A 124 -11.26 8.41 0.95
N PHE A 125 -10.51 9.31 0.33
CA PHE A 125 -10.99 10.09 -0.80
C PHE A 125 -10.50 9.51 -2.11
N TRP A 126 -11.41 9.50 -3.10
CA TRP A 126 -11.11 9.22 -4.48
C TRP A 126 -11.21 10.51 -5.29
N TYR A 127 -10.23 10.72 -6.16
CA TYR A 127 -10.19 11.83 -7.08
C TYR A 127 -10.12 11.31 -8.51
N HIS A 128 -10.81 11.99 -9.43
CA HIS A 128 -10.65 11.84 -10.87
C HIS A 128 -10.28 13.21 -11.43
N GLN A 129 -9.14 13.31 -12.13
CA GLN A 129 -8.60 14.57 -12.64
C GLN A 129 -8.55 15.71 -11.58
N ASN A 130 -8.15 15.38 -10.35
CA ASN A 130 -8.13 16.28 -9.18
C ASN A 130 -9.49 16.74 -8.63
N LYS A 131 -10.61 16.19 -9.11
CA LYS A 131 -11.95 16.42 -8.55
C LYS A 131 -12.33 15.27 -7.62
N VAL A 132 -12.83 15.58 -6.42
CA VAL A 132 -13.37 14.57 -5.49
C VAL A 132 -14.62 13.94 -6.09
N ILE A 133 -14.64 12.60 -6.19
CA ILE A 133 -15.77 11.83 -6.73
C ILE A 133 -16.58 11.09 -5.67
N ASN A 134 -16.17 11.14 -4.39
CA ASN A 134 -16.87 10.46 -3.27
C ASN A 134 -18.36 10.81 -3.11
N TYR A 135 -18.75 12.01 -3.53
CA TYR A 135 -20.10 12.55 -3.31
C TYR A 135 -20.90 12.72 -4.60
N GLU A 136 -20.38 12.24 -5.73
CA GLU A 136 -20.97 12.46 -7.04
C GLU A 136 -22.15 11.51 -7.29
N ARG A 137 -23.37 11.98 -7.01
CA ARG A 137 -24.61 11.18 -7.10
C ARG A 137 -25.06 10.88 -8.54
N HIS A 138 -24.49 11.55 -9.55
CA HIS A 138 -24.97 11.46 -10.94
C HIS A 138 -24.16 10.50 -11.82
N ALA A 139 -23.04 9.95 -11.35
CA ALA A 139 -22.08 9.24 -12.20
C ALA A 139 -22.17 7.69 -12.16
N ASN A 140 -23.18 7.10 -11.51
CA ASN A 140 -23.25 5.64 -11.27
C ASN A 140 -21.96 5.06 -10.63
N ILE A 141 -21.22 5.88 -9.89
CA ILE A 141 -19.98 5.49 -9.23
C ILE A 141 -20.32 4.95 -7.84
N THR A 142 -19.78 3.78 -7.48
CA THR A 142 -19.88 3.24 -6.13
C THR A 142 -18.51 3.18 -5.47
N ILE A 143 -18.44 3.68 -4.23
CA ILE A 143 -17.23 3.62 -3.40
C ILE A 143 -17.60 2.90 -2.11
N GLU A 144 -16.93 1.80 -1.84
CA GLU A 144 -17.17 0.97 -0.67
C GLU A 144 -15.89 0.69 0.10
N ARG A 145 -16.03 0.50 1.41
CA ARG A 145 -14.98 -0.06 2.25
C ARG A 145 -15.12 -1.58 2.22
N VAL A 146 -14.04 -2.25 1.84
CA VAL A 146 -14.02 -3.70 1.73
C VAL A 146 -13.29 -4.27 2.94
N ASN A 147 -13.90 -5.21 3.65
CA ASN A 147 -13.17 -6.00 4.63
C ASN A 147 -12.28 -6.99 3.86
N PRO A 148 -10.97 -7.07 4.15
CA PRO A 148 -10.09 -8.03 3.51
C PRO A 148 -10.45 -9.45 4.00
N ILE A 149 -11.41 -10.09 3.33
CA ILE A 149 -11.74 -11.50 3.57
C ILE A 149 -10.63 -12.34 2.90
N ALA A 150 -10.11 -13.33 3.61
CA ALA A 150 -8.93 -14.14 3.26
C ALA A 150 -8.97 -14.88 1.90
N ASN A 151 -10.07 -14.78 1.14
CA ASN A 151 -10.27 -15.50 -0.13
C ASN A 151 -10.42 -14.59 -1.38
N ASP A 152 -10.43 -13.26 -1.24
CA ASP A 152 -10.41 -12.35 -2.42
C ASP A 152 -8.95 -12.15 -2.90
N VAL A 153 -8.76 -11.68 -4.15
CA VAL A 153 -7.45 -11.26 -4.69
C VAL A 153 -6.74 -10.30 -3.73
N VAL A 154 -7.52 -9.44 -3.07
CA VAL A 154 -7.11 -8.53 -2.00
C VAL A 154 -6.53 -9.27 -0.79
N GLY A 155 -7.12 -10.40 -0.39
CA GLY A 155 -6.64 -11.23 0.71
C GLY A 155 -5.23 -11.79 0.48
N ARG A 156 -4.85 -12.07 -0.77
CA ARG A 156 -3.49 -12.53 -1.11
C ARG A 156 -2.44 -11.44 -0.94
N TYR A 157 -2.76 -10.19 -1.28
CA TYR A 157 -1.87 -9.05 -1.05
C TYR A 157 -1.75 -8.66 0.44
N VAL A 158 -2.80 -8.87 1.22
CA VAL A 158 -2.83 -8.58 2.66
C VAL A 158 -2.22 -9.72 3.49
N SER A 159 -2.27 -10.96 3.00
CA SER A 159 -1.76 -12.16 3.70
C SER A 159 -0.25 -12.18 3.90
N SER A 160 0.53 -11.39 3.16
CA SER A 160 1.98 -11.24 3.38
C SER A 160 2.29 -10.46 4.66
N SER A 161 1.33 -9.74 5.25
CA SER A 161 1.53 -8.90 6.44
C SER A 161 0.53 -9.13 7.57
N SER A 162 0.10 -10.40 7.77
CA SER A 162 -0.59 -10.92 8.98
C SER A 162 -2.11 -11.14 8.87
N TRP A 163 -2.50 -12.40 8.67
CA TRP A 163 -3.75 -12.99 9.17
C TRP A 163 -3.61 -14.52 9.23
N SER A 164 -3.25 -15.05 10.39
CA SER A 164 -3.53 -16.43 10.78
C SER A 164 -4.27 -16.39 12.13
N SER A 165 -5.59 -16.33 12.06
CA SER A 165 -6.46 -16.42 13.23
C SER A 165 -6.54 -17.86 13.72
N ILE A 166 -5.53 -18.30 14.46
CA ILE A 166 -5.66 -19.32 15.51
C ILE A 166 -4.86 -18.81 16.72
N GLY A 167 -5.55 -18.07 17.60
CA GLY A 167 -5.15 -17.79 18.98
C GLY A 167 -3.79 -17.12 19.23
N MET A 168 -3.74 -15.79 19.28
CA MET A 168 -2.85 -15.09 20.24
C MET A 168 -3.31 -13.64 20.48
N SER A 169 -3.44 -13.28 21.74
CA SER A 169 -3.66 -11.91 22.23
C SER A 169 -2.33 -11.16 22.34
N ARG A 170 -2.38 -9.83 22.12
CA ARG A 170 -1.37 -8.75 22.29
C ARG A 170 -0.56 -8.29 21.05
N ARG A 171 -1.08 -7.21 20.45
CA ARG A 171 -0.43 -6.06 19.75
C ARG A 171 0.43 -6.36 18.50
N SER A 172 -0.25 -6.60 17.39
CA SER A 172 0.03 -5.84 16.16
C SER A 172 -1.22 -5.04 15.83
N SER A 173 -1.24 -3.75 16.18
CA SER A 173 -2.35 -2.82 15.89
C SER A 173 -2.26 -2.23 14.48
N VAL A 174 -1.50 -2.87 13.59
CA VAL A 174 -1.36 -2.42 12.21
C VAL A 174 -2.49 -3.03 11.42
N SER A 175 -3.55 -2.26 11.24
CA SER A 175 -4.68 -2.66 10.41
C SER A 175 -4.43 -2.24 8.96
N THR A 176 -4.91 -3.05 8.01
CA THR A 176 -4.97 -2.67 6.60
C THR A 176 -6.41 -2.32 6.26
N GLN A 177 -6.62 -1.23 5.54
CA GLN A 177 -7.95 -0.85 5.05
C GLN A 177 -8.00 -0.94 3.53
N VAL A 178 -9.19 -1.24 3.00
CA VAL A 178 -9.38 -1.36 1.56
C VAL A 178 -10.58 -0.52 1.15
N SER A 179 -10.38 0.30 0.12
CA SER A 179 -11.44 1.05 -0.54
C SER A 179 -11.53 0.64 -2.00
N ARG A 180 -12.75 0.39 -2.46
CA ARG A 180 -13.01 -0.03 -3.83
C ARG A 180 -13.89 0.97 -4.55
N LEU A 181 -13.43 1.45 -5.69
CA LEU A 181 -14.16 2.28 -6.63
C LEU A 181 -14.67 1.40 -7.78
N THR A 182 -15.98 1.44 -8.04
CA THR A 182 -16.57 0.73 -9.18
C THR A 182 -17.38 1.68 -10.05
N ILE A 183 -17.13 1.62 -11.36
CA ILE A 183 -17.88 2.32 -12.39
C ILE A 183 -18.43 1.24 -13.34
N PRO A 184 -19.74 0.95 -13.32
CA PRO A 184 -20.31 -0.22 -13.98
C PRO A 184 -20.28 -0.15 -15.51
N VAL A 185 -20.32 1.06 -16.07
CA VAL A 185 -20.35 1.27 -17.53
C VAL A 185 -19.29 2.31 -17.91
N ALA A 186 -18.17 1.85 -18.46
CA ALA A 186 -17.07 2.71 -18.89
C ALA A 186 -17.46 3.56 -20.10
N SER A 187 -17.16 4.86 -20.04
CA SER A 187 -17.31 5.83 -21.12
C SER A 187 -15.98 6.55 -21.34
N ALA A 188 -15.83 7.26 -22.45
CA ALA A 188 -14.60 8.02 -22.72
C ALA A 188 -14.29 9.04 -21.61
N GLU A 189 -15.31 9.62 -20.97
CA GLU A 189 -15.17 10.59 -19.88
C GLU A 189 -14.55 10.00 -18.62
N HIS A 190 -14.67 8.69 -18.43
CA HIS A 190 -14.05 8.00 -17.30
C HIS A 190 -12.54 7.81 -17.48
N SER A 191 -11.95 8.22 -18.61
CA SER A 191 -10.49 8.16 -18.80
C SER A 191 -9.77 9.24 -17.97
N GLY A 192 -8.52 8.96 -17.61
CA GLY A 192 -7.64 9.90 -16.94
C GLY A 192 -7.10 9.40 -15.60
N ARG A 193 -6.55 10.32 -14.82
CA ARG A 193 -5.87 10.00 -13.56
C ARG A 193 -6.86 9.85 -12.41
N TYR A 194 -6.91 8.66 -11.83
CA TYR A 194 -7.58 8.38 -10.57
C TYR A 194 -6.57 8.42 -9.43
N THR A 195 -6.97 8.94 -8.28
CA THR A 195 -6.10 9.02 -7.09
C THR A 195 -6.89 8.60 -5.86
N CYS A 196 -6.35 7.63 -5.12
CA CYS A 196 -6.82 7.25 -3.80
C CYS A 196 -5.96 7.97 -2.75
N ALA A 197 -6.59 8.84 -1.97
CA ALA A 197 -5.93 9.68 -0.98
C ALA A 197 -6.62 9.53 0.39
N PRO A 198 -6.07 8.68 1.27
CA PRO A 198 -6.44 8.64 2.67
C PRO A 198 -5.94 9.89 3.42
N ILE A 199 -6.61 10.25 4.53
CA ILE A 199 -6.22 11.44 5.31
C ILE A 199 -4.81 11.27 5.92
N HIS A 200 -4.00 12.33 5.87
CA HIS A 200 -2.65 12.37 6.47
C HIS A 200 -1.73 11.21 6.04
N SER A 201 -1.87 10.77 4.78
CA SER A 201 -1.18 9.59 4.25
C SER A 201 -0.62 9.88 2.85
N ASN A 202 0.28 9.01 2.38
CA ASN A 202 0.79 9.09 1.02
C ASN A 202 -0.25 8.54 0.02
N PRO A 203 -0.74 9.34 -0.94
CA PRO A 203 -1.76 8.90 -1.90
C PRO A 203 -1.15 8.03 -3.01
N ALA A 204 -2.00 7.20 -3.63
CA ALA A 204 -1.65 6.42 -4.82
C ALA A 204 -2.50 6.83 -6.02
N ALA A 205 -1.95 6.70 -7.22
CA ALA A 205 -2.63 7.07 -8.46
C ALA A 205 -2.49 5.99 -9.54
N VAL A 206 -3.50 5.92 -10.41
CA VAL A 206 -3.54 5.05 -11.60
C VAL A 206 -4.11 5.85 -12.76
N HIS A 207 -3.57 5.64 -13.97
CA HIS A 207 -4.12 6.21 -15.19
C HIS A 207 -5.06 5.19 -15.86
N VAL A 208 -6.31 5.58 -16.09
CA VAL A 208 -7.30 4.71 -16.74
C VAL A 208 -7.52 5.17 -18.17
N HIS A 209 -7.46 4.24 -19.12
CA HIS A 209 -7.72 4.46 -20.54
C HIS A 209 -8.96 3.66 -20.96
N VAL A 210 -10.00 4.36 -21.41
CA VAL A 210 -11.20 3.71 -21.96
C VAL A 210 -11.11 3.65 -23.48
N LEU A 211 -10.94 2.44 -24.02
CA LEU A 211 -10.73 2.17 -25.45
C LEU A 211 -12.04 1.83 -26.17
N HIS A 212 -12.11 2.11 -27.48
CA HIS A 212 -13.09 1.47 -28.36
C HIS A 212 -12.69 0.01 -28.65
N ALA A 213 -13.68 -0.83 -28.98
CA ALA A 213 -13.48 -2.27 -29.17
C ALA A 213 -12.40 -2.61 -30.21
N GLU A 214 -12.30 -1.80 -31.26
CA GLU A 214 -11.31 -1.94 -32.35
C GLU A 214 -9.86 -1.61 -31.92
N GLU A 215 -9.68 -0.62 -31.05
CA GLU A 215 -8.36 -0.21 -30.54
C GLU A 215 -7.75 -1.26 -29.60
N HIS A 216 -8.59 -1.91 -28.79
CA HIS A 216 -8.14 -2.94 -27.85
C HIS A 216 -7.63 -4.21 -28.55
N LEU A 217 -8.17 -4.54 -29.73
CA LEU A 217 -7.71 -5.67 -30.53
C LEU A 217 -6.33 -5.40 -31.14
N ALA A 218 -6.09 -4.17 -31.62
CA ALA A 218 -4.80 -3.75 -32.16
C ALA A 218 -3.68 -3.74 -31.10
N ARG A 219 -4.00 -3.37 -29.86
CA ARG A 219 -3.02 -3.44 -28.75
C ARG A 219 -2.72 -4.88 -28.35
N LYS A 220 -3.74 -5.76 -28.31
CA LYS A 220 -3.53 -7.18 -28.02
C LYS A 220 -2.65 -7.87 -29.07
N SER A 221 -2.78 -7.52 -30.35
CA SER A 221 -1.88 -8.03 -31.38
C SER A 221 -0.46 -7.48 -31.23
N HIS A 222 -0.30 -6.22 -30.83
CA HIS A 222 1.02 -5.60 -30.59
C HIS A 222 1.72 -6.13 -29.32
N GLU A 223 0.96 -6.44 -28.28
CA GLU A 223 1.49 -7.01 -27.03
C GLU A 223 1.90 -8.48 -27.24
N ALA A 224 1.11 -9.24 -28.01
CA ALA A 224 1.46 -10.60 -28.43
C ALA A 224 2.68 -10.66 -29.38
N SER A 225 2.91 -9.63 -30.21
CA SER A 225 4.11 -9.54 -31.04
C SER A 225 5.35 -9.05 -30.30
N SER A 226 5.18 -8.39 -29.14
CA SER A 226 6.28 -7.96 -28.27
C SER A 226 6.74 -9.03 -27.27
N ALA A 227 5.92 -10.06 -27.04
CA ALA A 227 6.30 -11.27 -26.30
C ALA A 227 7.15 -12.19 -27.19
N GLY A 228 8.42 -11.84 -27.38
CA GLY A 228 9.41 -12.74 -27.99
C GLY A 228 9.56 -14.04 -27.18
N PRO A 229 9.87 -15.18 -27.81
CA PRO A 229 9.91 -16.46 -27.12
C PRO A 229 11.10 -16.54 -26.17
N THR A 230 10.86 -16.54 -24.86
CA THR A 230 11.81 -17.10 -23.88
C THR A 230 11.73 -18.63 -23.96
N GLY A 231 12.42 -19.19 -24.95
CA GLY A 231 12.73 -20.63 -25.02
C GLY A 231 14.08 -20.89 -24.35
N SER A 232 14.07 -21.62 -23.24
CA SER A 232 15.27 -22.26 -22.69
C SER A 232 15.72 -23.41 -23.60
N PRO A 233 17.03 -23.74 -23.63
CA PRO A 233 17.55 -24.78 -24.50
C PRO A 233 17.34 -26.16 -23.87
N GLY A 234 16.58 -27.01 -24.56
CA GLY A 234 16.38 -28.39 -24.11
C GLY A 234 15.60 -29.20 -25.13
N GLU A 235 16.32 -30.09 -25.80
CA GLU A 235 15.82 -31.26 -26.52
C GLU A 235 15.27 -31.06 -27.94
N ARG A 236 16.11 -31.46 -28.90
CA ARG A 236 15.75 -31.76 -30.30
C ARG A 236 14.71 -32.87 -30.31
N PRO A 237 13.83 -32.91 -31.33
CA PRO A 237 14.00 -34.03 -32.26
C PRO A 237 13.63 -33.70 -33.74
N TRP A 238 14.25 -34.48 -34.64
CA TRP A 238 14.06 -34.64 -36.09
C TRP A 238 14.07 -33.41 -37.03
N SER A 239 15.21 -33.24 -37.73
CA SER A 239 15.30 -32.48 -38.97
C SER A 239 14.76 -33.30 -40.15
N LEU A 240 13.67 -32.85 -40.76
CA LEU A 240 13.36 -33.18 -42.16
C LEU A 240 13.73 -31.95 -43.00
N SER A 241 14.87 -32.05 -43.69
CA SER A 241 15.30 -31.04 -44.65
C SER A 241 14.43 -31.12 -45.91
N ILE A 242 13.52 -30.16 -46.08
CA ILE A 242 12.91 -29.85 -47.38
C ILE A 242 13.84 -28.85 -48.06
N HIS A 243 14.65 -29.32 -49.02
CA HIS A 243 15.31 -28.43 -49.96
C HIS A 243 14.24 -27.87 -50.90
N ALA A 244 13.82 -26.63 -50.65
CA ALA A 244 13.04 -25.84 -51.59
C ALA A 244 13.96 -25.43 -52.75
N SER A 245 13.87 -26.17 -53.85
CA SER A 245 14.32 -25.76 -55.17
C SER A 245 13.31 -24.76 -55.76
N LEU A 246 13.79 -23.56 -56.04
CA LEU A 246 13.12 -22.55 -56.88
C LEU A 246 14.22 -21.75 -57.59
N PRO A 247 13.99 -21.28 -58.83
CA PRO A 247 14.16 -22.09 -60.03
C PRO A 247 15.16 -21.45 -61.02
N LEU A 248 15.82 -22.31 -61.82
CA LEU A 248 16.80 -21.95 -62.85
C LEU A 248 16.21 -21.28 -64.12
N LEU A 249 14.96 -20.84 -64.09
CA LEU A 249 14.25 -20.32 -65.28
C LEU A 249 14.46 -18.82 -65.54
N ALA A 250 15.06 -18.07 -64.60
CA ALA A 250 15.32 -16.64 -64.80
C ALA A 250 16.62 -16.34 -65.58
N LEU A 251 17.53 -17.32 -65.72
CA LEU A 251 18.80 -17.11 -66.45
C LEU A 251 18.72 -17.43 -67.95
N GLU A 252 17.81 -18.30 -68.40
CA GLU A 252 17.68 -18.61 -69.84
C GLU A 252 17.01 -17.49 -70.65
N LEU A 253 16.16 -16.67 -70.03
CA LEU A 253 15.52 -15.53 -70.70
C LEU A 253 16.49 -14.36 -70.96
N LEU A 254 17.58 -14.23 -70.18
CA LEU A 254 18.60 -13.20 -70.42
C LEU A 254 19.54 -13.57 -71.58
N PHE A 255 19.80 -14.87 -71.80
CA PHE A 255 20.66 -15.34 -72.88
C PHE A 255 20.01 -15.24 -74.27
N LEU A 256 18.68 -15.40 -74.37
CA LEU A 256 17.98 -15.27 -75.66
C LEU A 256 17.79 -13.81 -76.11
N LEU A 257 17.81 -12.83 -75.21
CA LEU A 257 17.73 -11.41 -75.58
C LEU A 257 19.05 -10.84 -76.13
N VAL A 258 20.21 -11.42 -75.77
CA VAL A 258 21.52 -10.94 -76.25
C VAL A 258 21.86 -11.46 -77.65
N VAL A 259 21.33 -12.61 -78.07
CA VAL A 259 21.60 -13.17 -79.40
C VAL A 259 20.75 -12.51 -80.51
N ALA A 260 19.62 -11.87 -80.18
CA ALA A 260 18.70 -11.27 -81.17
C ALA A 260 19.04 -9.83 -81.60
N SER A 261 20.16 -9.24 -81.16
CA SER A 261 20.57 -7.86 -81.55
C SER A 261 21.90 -7.77 -82.30
N THR A 262 22.53 -8.89 -82.67
CA THR A 262 23.78 -8.87 -83.45
C THR A 262 23.81 -9.81 -84.66
N THR A 263 22.66 -10.13 -85.24
CA THR A 263 22.58 -10.72 -86.60
C THR A 263 21.43 -10.11 -87.37
#